data_AF-A0A2U9IQ55-F1
#
_entry.id   AF-A0A2U9IQ55-F1
#
_cell.length_a   1.000
_cell.length_b   1.000
_cell.length_c   1.000
_cell.angle_alpha   90.00
_cell.angle_beta   90.00
_cell.angle_gamma   90.00
#
_symmetry.space_group_name_H-M   'P 1'
#
loop_
_entity.id
_entity.type
_entity.pdbx_description
1 polymer ?
#
loop_
_entity_poly.entity_id
_entity_poly.type
_entity_poly.pdbx_seq_one_letter_code
_entity_poly.pdbx_strand_id
1 'polypeptide(L)'
;MVKKFNARTVYATAAKYPQVSLANIEQNKILSYTPFFDIDTKIDKWEKAIRAAEIIVSQLEKEGVEKSVYLLWSGEGIHVRINENAIPKDFDPLTASNAIVQHVLKEVKSEILEIGDVKVDELIDSKRVFTTPLSLHKELDYVAVCFTPDKLSKFSLDWAKPDSFIHEEKVYERFEKDEARELIEKALKDYKPSHEGIKPKKEEKAEGKIGRFQVMGILQAARYYVLYKDLDKAKSFGLNRAIFYAWAKYYGREYSPNKIPQYIRNERGGGQEDKILTNVGNEGVYQDVKTGYYTIGDKIQTPKDYDNEIKSKIEIIIPYDKAWEAAVKYVSSFSRSILENQREFYEKVYLPVRDQFIEKVVNRKSGIEDFLQ
;
A
#
# COMPACT_ATOMS: atom_id res chain seq x y z
N MET A 1 -6.29 24.62 33.47
CA MET A 1 -7.10 24.67 32.23
C MET A 1 -7.76 23.34 31.91
N VAL A 2 -7.02 22.22 31.87
CA VAL A 2 -7.54 20.87 31.57
C VAL A 2 -8.82 20.55 32.35
N LYS A 3 -8.77 20.61 33.70
CA LYS A 3 -9.96 20.42 34.56
C LYS A 3 -11.10 21.42 34.32
N LYS A 4 -10.77 22.67 33.97
CA LYS A 4 -11.76 23.74 33.76
C LYS A 4 -12.59 23.52 32.49
N PHE A 5 -11.94 23.03 31.42
CA PHE A 5 -12.58 22.83 30.11
C PHE A 5 -12.94 21.37 29.85
N ASN A 6 -12.73 20.49 30.83
CA ASN A 6 -12.83 19.04 30.65
C ASN A 6 -12.07 18.55 29.40
N ALA A 7 -10.90 19.14 29.16
CA ALA A 7 -10.13 18.89 27.95
C ALA A 7 -9.44 17.52 28.05
N ARG A 8 -9.66 16.65 27.07
CA ARG A 8 -8.98 15.35 26.98
C ARG A 8 -7.58 15.48 26.41
N THR A 9 -7.45 16.23 25.32
CA THR A 9 -6.20 16.40 24.59
C THR A 9 -5.80 17.87 24.58
N VAL A 10 -4.50 18.14 24.80
CA VAL A 10 -3.92 19.46 24.70
C VAL A 10 -2.96 19.49 23.51
N TYR A 11 -3.00 20.60 22.78
CA TYR A 11 -2.15 20.85 21.62
C TYR A 11 -1.30 22.09 21.85
N ALA A 12 -0.11 22.12 21.27
CA ALA A 12 0.79 23.27 21.23
C ALA A 12 1.25 23.54 19.79
N THR A 13 1.61 24.78 19.50
CA THR A 13 2.15 25.18 18.18
C THR A 13 3.52 24.56 17.96
N ALA A 14 3.78 24.08 16.73
CA ALA A 14 5.11 23.61 16.32
C ALA A 14 6.10 24.77 16.12
N ALA A 15 5.58 25.94 15.75
CA ALA A 15 6.32 27.18 15.71
C ALA A 15 6.37 27.83 17.11
N LYS A 16 7.52 28.43 17.44
CA LYS A 16 7.65 29.37 18.56
C LYS A 16 7.56 30.80 18.05
N TYR A 17 6.73 31.58 18.72
CA TYR A 17 6.53 33.00 18.44
C TYR A 17 7.05 33.83 19.61
N PRO A 18 7.40 35.12 19.42
CA PRO A 18 7.66 36.02 20.55
C PRO A 18 6.47 36.09 21.51
N GLN A 19 5.27 36.04 20.92
CA GLN A 19 3.99 35.90 21.61
C GLN A 19 3.02 35.19 20.67
N VAL A 20 2.26 34.23 21.19
CA VAL A 20 1.18 33.57 20.43
C VAL A 20 0.01 34.55 20.30
N SER A 21 -0.03 35.29 19.19
CA SER A 21 -1.07 36.27 18.87
C SER A 21 -1.47 36.15 17.40
N LEU A 22 -2.71 36.54 17.07
CA LEU A 22 -3.22 36.47 15.69
C LEU A 22 -2.29 37.22 14.71
N ALA A 23 -1.84 38.42 15.10
CA ALA A 23 -0.94 39.23 14.28
C ALA A 23 0.40 38.53 13.99
N ASN A 24 1.01 37.88 14.99
CA ASN A 24 2.28 37.18 14.80
C ASN A 24 2.11 35.90 13.96
N ILE A 25 0.98 35.21 14.10
CA ILE A 25 0.66 34.02 13.32
C ILE A 25 0.39 34.37 11.86
N GLU A 26 -0.40 35.41 11.59
CA GLU A 26 -0.72 35.86 10.22
C GLU A 26 0.51 36.42 9.49
N GLN A 27 1.42 37.07 10.22
CA GLN A 27 2.66 37.61 9.67
C GLN A 27 3.81 36.59 9.64
N ASN A 28 3.57 35.33 10.04
CA ASN A 28 4.59 34.28 10.16
C ASN A 28 5.85 34.72 10.94
N LYS A 29 5.67 35.47 12.04
CA LYS A 29 6.76 35.95 12.91
C LYS A 29 7.30 34.82 13.80
N ILE A 30 7.94 33.84 13.19
CA ILE A 30 8.44 32.61 13.83
C ILE A 30 9.89 32.83 14.30
N LEU A 31 10.18 32.53 15.56
CA LEU A 31 11.53 32.58 16.16
C LEU A 31 12.32 31.29 15.96
N SER A 32 11.61 30.17 15.94
CA SER A 32 12.13 28.82 15.77
C SER A 32 10.98 27.87 15.46
N TYR A 33 11.26 26.77 14.81
CA TYR A 33 10.27 25.76 14.44
C TYR A 33 10.84 24.39 14.75
N THR A 34 10.07 23.50 15.38
CA THR A 34 10.49 22.12 15.67
C THR A 34 10.24 21.26 14.43
N PRO A 35 11.27 20.81 13.68
CA PRO A 35 11.06 19.87 12.60
C PRO A 35 10.55 18.55 13.15
N PHE A 36 9.59 17.95 12.47
CA PHE A 36 9.07 16.66 12.87
C PHE A 36 8.61 15.84 11.66
N PHE A 37 8.67 14.53 11.83
CA PHE A 37 8.16 13.51 10.93
C PHE A 37 6.97 12.87 11.61
N ASP A 38 5.77 13.03 11.04
CA ASP A 38 4.54 12.49 11.63
C ASP A 38 4.27 11.10 11.04
N ILE A 39 4.50 10.06 11.84
CA ILE A 39 4.39 8.67 11.40
C ILE A 39 3.08 8.09 11.93
N ASP A 40 2.12 7.98 11.03
CA ASP A 40 0.80 7.43 11.29
C ASP A 40 0.69 5.98 10.79
N THR A 41 0.08 5.13 11.60
CA THR A 41 -0.38 3.81 11.19
C THR A 41 -1.66 3.46 11.95
N LYS A 42 -2.19 2.26 11.75
CA LYS A 42 -3.27 1.77 12.60
C LYS A 42 -2.68 1.23 13.90
N ILE A 43 -3.36 1.43 15.02
CA ILE A 43 -2.87 0.99 16.33
C ILE A 43 -2.52 -0.51 16.40
N ASP A 44 -3.21 -1.37 15.64
CA ASP A 44 -2.94 -2.81 15.53
C ASP A 44 -1.68 -3.16 14.71
N LYS A 45 -1.03 -2.14 14.13
CA LYS A 45 0.21 -2.22 13.35
C LYS A 45 1.28 -1.27 13.89
N TRP A 46 1.21 -0.87 15.16
CA TRP A 46 2.10 0.12 15.77
C TRP A 46 3.59 -0.21 15.59
N GLU A 47 3.98 -1.48 15.54
CA GLU A 47 5.36 -1.92 15.31
C GLU A 47 5.90 -1.42 13.97
N LYS A 48 5.02 -1.21 12.97
CA LYS A 48 5.42 -0.66 11.69
C LYS A 48 5.80 0.82 11.79
N ALA A 49 5.10 1.60 12.61
CA ALA A 49 5.46 3.00 12.88
C ALA A 49 6.78 3.10 13.64
N ILE A 50 7.05 2.18 14.56
CA ILE A 50 8.35 2.03 15.25
C ILE A 50 9.47 1.77 14.24
N ARG A 51 9.31 0.79 13.34
CA ARG A 51 10.30 0.52 12.28
C ARG A 51 10.53 1.73 11.37
N ALA A 52 9.48 2.47 11.00
CA ALA A 52 9.63 3.68 10.21
C ALA A 52 10.38 4.78 10.98
N ALA A 53 10.14 4.91 12.28
CA ALA A 53 10.90 5.83 13.14
C ALA A 53 12.37 5.43 13.24
N GLU A 54 12.70 4.13 13.35
CA GLU A 54 14.08 3.63 13.33
C GLU A 54 14.82 4.02 12.05
N ILE A 55 14.17 3.88 10.90
CA ILE A 55 14.76 4.28 9.60
C ILE A 55 15.04 5.78 9.56
N ILE A 56 14.09 6.61 10.01
CA ILE A 56 14.24 8.07 10.01
C ILE A 56 15.34 8.51 10.99
N VAL A 57 15.36 7.95 12.20
CA VAL A 57 16.41 8.19 13.20
C VAL A 57 17.78 7.81 12.63
N SER A 58 17.90 6.62 12.04
CA SER A 58 19.17 6.18 11.44
C SER A 58 19.62 7.10 10.30
N GLN A 59 18.69 7.64 9.50
CA GLN A 59 19.04 8.62 8.48
C GLN A 59 19.49 9.95 9.08
N LEU A 60 18.84 10.44 10.15
CA LEU A 60 19.27 11.65 10.85
C LEU A 60 20.67 11.49 11.46
N GLU A 61 20.97 10.34 12.07
CA GLU A 61 22.30 10.01 12.59
C GLU A 61 23.36 10.02 11.48
N LYS A 62 23.07 9.43 10.31
CA LYS A 62 23.97 9.46 9.13
C LYS A 62 24.23 10.89 8.63
N GLU A 63 23.28 11.80 8.82
CA GLU A 63 23.38 13.22 8.46
C GLU A 63 23.94 14.08 9.61
N GLY A 64 24.41 13.45 10.71
CA GLY A 64 25.07 14.12 11.83
C GLY A 64 24.14 14.75 12.86
N VAL A 65 22.85 14.40 12.87
CA VAL A 65 21.85 14.93 13.82
C VAL A 65 21.35 13.82 14.72
N GLU A 66 21.87 13.76 15.95
CA GLU A 66 21.58 12.70 16.93
C GLU A 66 21.16 13.29 18.28
N LYS A 67 21.93 14.24 18.81
CA LYS A 67 21.79 14.75 20.19
C LYS A 67 20.54 15.58 20.40
N SER A 68 20.00 16.14 19.32
CA SER A 68 18.77 16.93 19.32
C SER A 68 17.53 16.14 18.92
N VAL A 69 17.64 14.83 18.66
CA VAL A 69 16.52 13.99 18.24
C VAL A 69 15.79 13.39 19.45
N TYR A 70 14.46 13.48 19.44
CA TYR A 70 13.62 12.82 20.43
C TYR A 70 12.33 12.32 19.79
N LEU A 71 11.67 11.39 20.47
CA LEU A 71 10.45 10.75 20.00
C LEU A 71 9.26 11.18 20.84
N LEU A 72 8.08 11.26 20.21
CA LEU A 72 6.80 11.39 20.90
C LEU A 72 5.83 10.35 20.33
N TRP A 73 5.42 9.37 21.13
CA TRP A 73 4.27 8.53 20.80
C TRP A 73 3.01 9.34 21.06
N SER A 74 2.18 9.59 20.05
CA SER A 74 1.01 10.48 20.13
C SER A 74 -0.29 9.76 20.50
N GLY A 75 -0.27 8.42 20.53
CA GLY A 75 -1.40 7.55 20.85
C GLY A 75 -1.64 6.52 19.76
N GLU A 76 -1.68 6.95 18.50
CA GLU A 76 -1.88 6.08 17.32
C GLU A 76 -0.68 6.11 16.35
N GLY A 77 0.27 7.01 16.57
CA GLY A 77 1.47 7.17 15.77
C GLY A 77 2.65 7.65 16.60
N ILE A 78 3.78 7.85 15.94
CA ILE A 78 5.01 8.34 16.53
C ILE A 78 5.54 9.53 15.75
N HIS A 79 6.00 10.55 16.47
CA HIS A 79 6.67 11.69 15.88
C HIS A 79 8.16 11.55 16.14
N VAL A 80 8.96 11.56 15.08
CA VAL A 80 10.41 11.83 15.20
C VAL A 80 10.59 13.33 15.16
N ARG A 81 11.22 13.92 16.17
CA ARG A 81 11.35 15.38 16.30
C ARG A 81 12.80 15.78 16.48
N ILE A 82 13.15 16.92 15.91
CA ILE A 82 14.44 17.58 16.13
C ILE A 82 14.17 18.82 16.98
N ASN A 83 14.94 19.00 18.06
CA ASN A 83 14.82 20.21 18.87
C ASN A 83 15.12 21.45 18.00
N GLU A 84 14.23 22.43 18.03
CA GLU A 84 14.32 23.65 17.22
C GLU A 84 15.55 24.53 17.50
N ASN A 85 16.25 24.32 18.62
CA ASN A 85 17.49 25.02 18.95
C ASN A 85 18.73 24.39 18.28
N ALA A 86 18.58 23.22 17.65
CA ALA A 86 19.60 22.63 16.79
C ALA A 86 19.75 23.37 15.45
N ILE A 87 18.72 24.12 15.06
CA ILE A 87 18.70 24.92 13.83
C ILE A 87 19.43 26.25 14.07
N PRO A 88 20.46 26.57 13.28
CA PRO A 88 21.15 27.85 13.38
C PRO A 88 20.23 29.05 13.09
N LYS A 89 20.47 30.17 13.77
CA LYS A 89 19.62 31.37 13.70
C LYS A 89 19.75 32.17 12.40
N ASP A 90 20.76 31.89 11.59
CA ASP A 90 20.97 32.46 10.26
C ASP A 90 20.06 31.84 9.18
N PHE A 91 19.35 30.75 9.47
CA PHE A 91 18.35 30.17 8.58
C PHE A 91 16.93 30.62 8.94
N ASP A 92 16.08 30.79 7.91
CA ASP A 92 14.64 30.91 8.12
C ASP A 92 14.10 29.61 8.74
N PRO A 93 13.50 29.64 9.96
CA PRO A 93 13.14 28.41 10.67
C PRO A 93 12.16 27.51 9.93
N LEU A 94 11.21 28.10 9.20
CA LEU A 94 10.18 27.35 8.49
C LEU A 94 10.78 26.67 7.24
N THR A 95 11.58 27.41 6.48
CA THR A 95 12.27 26.89 5.29
C THR A 95 13.28 25.80 5.67
N ALA A 96 14.08 26.03 6.71
CA ALA A 96 15.03 25.02 7.20
C ALA A 96 14.31 23.73 7.65
N SER A 97 13.20 23.87 8.39
CA SER A 97 12.40 22.71 8.82
C SER A 97 11.80 21.94 7.65
N ASN A 98 11.24 22.64 6.66
CA ASN A 98 10.74 21.98 5.43
C ASN A 98 11.87 21.25 4.70
N ALA A 99 13.01 21.92 4.49
CA ALA A 99 14.13 21.34 3.76
C ALA A 99 14.67 20.07 4.46
N ILE A 100 14.85 20.09 5.78
CA ILE A 100 15.27 18.92 6.56
C ILE A 100 14.30 17.75 6.34
N VAL A 101 13.00 17.97 6.56
CA VAL A 101 12.01 16.88 6.51
C VAL A 101 11.90 16.33 5.08
N GLN A 102 11.87 17.19 4.05
CA GLN A 102 11.86 16.76 2.65
C GLN A 102 13.08 15.93 2.28
N HIS A 103 14.27 16.42 2.64
CA HIS A 103 15.52 15.76 2.32
C HIS A 103 15.57 14.36 2.94
N VAL A 104 15.31 14.27 4.25
CA VAL A 104 15.33 12.98 4.94
C VAL A 104 14.30 12.02 4.37
N LEU A 105 13.05 12.46 4.17
CA LEU A 105 11.99 11.61 3.59
C LEU A 105 12.30 11.16 2.16
N LYS A 106 12.98 11.97 1.36
CA LYS A 106 13.43 11.61 0.02
C LYS A 106 14.45 10.45 0.08
N GLU A 107 15.41 10.53 0.99
CA GLU A 107 16.46 9.50 1.16
C GLU A 107 15.87 8.17 1.65
N VAL A 108 14.95 8.20 2.63
CA VAL A 108 14.40 6.97 3.24
C VAL A 108 13.17 6.42 2.51
N LYS A 109 12.76 7.02 1.39
CA LYS A 109 11.49 6.74 0.73
C LYS A 109 11.32 5.26 0.36
N SER A 110 12.34 4.64 -0.23
CA SER A 110 12.28 3.23 -0.63
C SER A 110 12.09 2.30 0.56
N GLU A 111 12.86 2.51 1.63
CA GLU A 111 12.85 1.66 2.83
C GLU A 111 11.51 1.76 3.56
N ILE A 112 10.96 2.97 3.72
CA ILE A 112 9.65 3.16 4.36
C ILE A 112 8.53 2.54 3.51
N LEU A 113 8.61 2.62 2.17
CA LEU A 113 7.62 2.00 1.29
C LEU A 113 7.66 0.46 1.33
N GLU A 114 8.75 -0.16 1.76
CA GLU A 114 8.86 -1.62 1.93
C GLU A 114 8.16 -2.12 3.21
N ILE A 115 8.00 -1.28 4.24
CA ILE A 115 7.27 -1.64 5.46
C ILE A 115 5.77 -1.89 5.19
N GLY A 116 5.19 -1.08 4.29
CA GLY A 116 3.75 -1.08 3.99
C GLY A 116 2.88 -0.58 5.15
N ASP A 117 1.66 -0.11 4.88
CA ASP A 117 0.70 0.38 5.91
C ASP A 117 1.20 1.49 6.87
N VAL A 118 2.26 2.22 6.51
CA VAL A 118 2.74 3.38 7.26
C VAL A 118 2.65 4.62 6.39
N LYS A 119 2.13 5.69 6.98
CA LYS A 119 2.09 7.02 6.39
C LYS A 119 3.06 7.90 7.15
N VAL A 120 3.94 8.58 6.44
CA VAL A 120 4.80 9.60 7.03
C VAL A 120 4.51 10.92 6.36
N ASP A 121 3.88 11.83 7.09
CA ASP A 121 3.58 13.14 6.55
C ASP A 121 4.69 14.16 6.81
N GLU A 122 4.84 15.06 5.85
CA GLU A 122 5.76 16.20 5.85
C GLU A 122 5.01 17.47 6.24
N LEU A 123 4.42 17.49 7.43
CA LEU A 123 3.46 18.52 7.84
C LEU A 123 4.14 19.74 8.48
N ILE A 124 4.91 20.46 7.67
CA ILE A 124 5.58 21.69 8.11
C ILE A 124 4.82 22.92 7.58
N ASP A 125 3.97 23.48 8.43
CA ASP A 125 3.28 24.75 8.16
C ASP A 125 3.30 25.66 9.39
N SER A 126 3.17 26.98 9.16
CA SER A 126 3.29 27.97 10.23
C SER A 126 2.21 27.83 11.30
N LYS A 127 1.04 27.26 10.99
CA LYS A 127 -0.09 27.13 11.93
C LYS A 127 -0.21 25.73 12.52
N ARG A 128 0.78 24.88 12.25
CA ARG A 128 0.79 23.49 12.71
C ARG A 128 0.79 23.42 14.22
N VAL A 129 -0.02 22.50 14.74
CA VAL A 129 -0.04 22.12 16.15
C VAL A 129 0.27 20.64 16.29
N PHE A 130 0.84 20.26 17.42
CA PHE A 130 1.05 18.87 17.79
C PHE A 130 0.48 18.58 19.17
N THR A 131 0.19 17.30 19.42
CA THR A 131 -0.21 16.81 20.75
C THR A 131 0.90 17.08 21.74
N THR A 132 0.58 17.74 22.86
CA THR A 132 1.59 18.01 23.90
C THR A 132 1.96 16.72 24.61
N PRO A 133 3.22 16.58 25.07
CA PRO A 133 3.57 15.51 26.00
C PRO A 133 2.60 15.47 27.19
N LEU A 134 2.33 14.26 27.68
CA LEU A 134 1.43 13.94 28.79
C LEU A 134 -0.05 14.31 28.57
N SER A 135 -0.46 14.66 27.34
CA SER A 135 -1.88 14.70 26.98
C SER A 135 -2.42 13.30 26.70
N LEU A 136 -3.71 13.08 26.93
CA LEU A 136 -4.39 11.89 26.42
C LEU A 136 -4.70 12.04 24.93
N HIS A 137 -4.65 10.93 24.20
CA HIS A 137 -5.10 10.87 22.82
C HIS A 137 -6.61 11.17 22.75
N LYS A 138 -7.06 11.80 21.66
CA LYS A 138 -8.44 12.32 21.52
C LYS A 138 -9.53 11.25 21.65
N GLU A 139 -9.22 10.02 21.24
CA GLU A 139 -10.19 8.90 21.17
C GLU A 139 -9.69 7.64 21.89
N LEU A 140 -8.39 7.41 21.92
CA LEU A 140 -7.77 6.22 22.52
C LEU A 140 -7.34 6.53 23.95
N ASP A 141 -7.41 5.55 24.85
CA ASP A 141 -6.90 5.66 26.22
C ASP A 141 -5.39 5.43 26.26
N TYR A 142 -4.66 6.30 25.55
CA TYR A 142 -3.20 6.37 25.56
C TYR A 142 -2.73 7.78 25.87
N VAL A 143 -1.65 7.89 26.63
CA VAL A 143 -0.94 9.13 26.99
C VAL A 143 0.17 9.37 25.97
N ALA A 144 0.32 10.62 25.56
CA ALA A 144 1.43 11.04 24.71
C ALA A 144 2.74 11.03 25.50
N VAL A 145 3.64 10.09 25.20
CA VAL A 145 4.91 9.91 25.94
C VAL A 145 6.11 10.26 25.08
N CYS A 146 7.15 10.81 25.72
CA CYS A 146 8.40 11.15 25.05
C CYS A 146 9.50 10.22 25.55
N PHE A 147 10.42 9.87 24.65
CA PHE A 147 11.56 9.01 24.96
C PHE A 147 12.69 9.23 23.96
N THR A 148 13.88 8.76 24.30
CA THR A 148 15.06 8.87 23.45
C THR A 148 15.11 7.80 22.36
N PRO A 149 15.82 8.06 21.24
CA PRO A 149 15.95 7.09 20.16
C PRO A 149 16.58 5.74 20.56
N ASP A 150 17.47 5.67 21.56
CA ASP A 150 18.05 4.39 22.00
C ASP A 150 17.02 3.41 22.61
N LYS A 151 15.82 3.89 22.95
CA LYS A 151 14.75 3.08 23.54
C LYS A 151 13.68 2.65 22.54
N LEU A 152 13.81 3.01 21.27
CA LEU A 152 12.86 2.67 20.20
C LEU A 152 12.60 1.16 20.13
N SER A 153 13.65 0.35 20.19
CA SER A 153 13.59 -1.12 20.16
C SER A 153 12.91 -1.76 21.40
N LYS A 154 12.77 -0.99 22.50
CA LYS A 154 12.14 -1.45 23.75
C LYS A 154 10.71 -0.94 23.90
N PHE A 155 10.27 -0.06 23.00
CA PHE A 155 8.94 0.52 23.07
C PHE A 155 7.87 -0.55 22.94
N SER A 156 6.80 -0.41 23.72
CA SER A 156 5.55 -1.16 23.57
C SER A 156 4.39 -0.25 23.94
N LEU A 157 3.18 -0.58 23.48
CA LEU A 157 1.98 0.21 23.79
C LEU A 157 1.72 0.35 25.30
N ASP A 158 2.25 -0.54 26.14
CA ASP A 158 2.17 -0.44 27.60
C ASP A 158 2.78 0.86 28.14
N TRP A 159 3.80 1.41 27.46
CA TRP A 159 4.42 2.69 27.83
C TRP A 159 3.47 3.87 27.73
N ALA A 160 2.39 3.74 26.96
CA ALA A 160 1.41 4.81 26.76
C ALA A 160 0.15 4.63 27.62
N LYS A 161 0.05 3.57 28.45
CA LYS A 161 -1.15 3.35 29.27
C LYS A 161 -1.30 4.43 30.37
N PRO A 162 -2.49 5.05 30.55
CA PRO A 162 -2.70 6.14 31.51
C PRO A 162 -2.26 5.85 32.94
N ASP A 163 -2.40 4.61 33.40
CA ASP A 163 -2.11 4.23 34.79
C ASP A 163 -0.63 3.87 35.03
N SER A 164 0.15 3.67 33.96
CA SER A 164 1.51 3.10 34.06
C SER A 164 2.46 3.61 32.98
N PHE A 165 2.24 4.81 32.47
CA PHE A 165 3.00 5.32 31.32
C PHE A 165 4.48 5.51 31.65
N ILE A 166 5.32 5.39 30.63
CA ILE A 166 6.77 5.63 30.70
C ILE A 166 7.09 6.86 29.86
N HIS A 167 7.39 7.96 30.52
CA HIS A 167 7.76 9.24 29.90
C HIS A 167 9.14 9.69 30.40
N GLU A 168 10.02 10.06 29.48
CA GLU A 168 11.28 10.68 29.82
C GLU A 168 11.13 12.20 29.94
N GLU A 169 11.18 12.67 31.17
CA GLU A 169 11.15 14.10 31.42
C GLU A 169 12.30 14.82 30.73
N LYS A 170 11.98 16.00 30.18
CA LYS A 170 12.94 16.93 29.56
C LYS A 170 13.73 16.38 28.37
N VAL A 171 13.38 15.22 27.81
CA VAL A 171 14.04 14.73 26.59
C VAL A 171 13.88 15.73 25.43
N TYR A 172 12.72 16.38 25.36
CA TYR A 172 12.42 17.44 24.40
C TYR A 172 13.18 18.76 24.65
N GLU A 173 13.94 18.89 25.75
CA GLU A 173 14.81 20.04 26.04
C GLU A 173 16.27 19.79 25.60
N ARG A 174 16.62 18.54 25.23
CA ARG A 174 17.98 18.18 24.83
C ARG A 174 18.27 18.67 23.42
N PHE A 175 19.40 19.34 23.24
CA PHE A 175 19.91 19.73 21.93
C PHE A 175 21.41 20.00 21.96
N GLU A 176 22.03 19.90 20.78
CA GLU A 176 23.33 20.48 20.48
C GLU A 176 23.16 21.68 19.57
N LYS A 177 23.80 22.80 19.93
CA LYS A 177 23.65 24.05 19.19
C LYS A 177 24.22 23.89 17.79
N ASP A 178 23.47 24.35 16.79
CA ASP A 178 23.85 24.37 15.37
C ASP A 178 24.12 22.97 14.76
N GLU A 179 23.73 21.88 15.44
CA GLU A 179 23.92 20.49 15.00
C GLU A 179 23.35 20.23 13.60
N ALA A 180 22.22 20.85 13.27
CA ALA A 180 21.54 20.62 11.98
C ALA A 180 22.15 21.39 10.80
N ARG A 181 23.23 22.18 10.98
CA ARG A 181 23.76 23.06 9.94
C ARG A 181 24.10 22.32 8.64
N GLU A 182 24.90 21.26 8.72
CA GLU A 182 25.37 20.54 7.53
C GLU A 182 24.20 19.89 6.77
N LEU A 183 23.25 19.30 7.51
CA LEU A 183 22.02 18.75 6.95
C LEU A 183 21.17 19.83 6.26
N ILE A 184 21.01 21.01 6.88
CA ILE A 184 20.26 22.12 6.27
C ILE A 184 20.94 22.61 5.00
N GLU A 185 22.25 22.84 5.02
CA GLU A 185 23.01 23.30 3.85
C GLU A 185 22.97 22.29 2.71
N LYS A 186 22.99 20.99 3.02
CA LYS A 186 22.79 19.91 2.05
C LYS A 186 21.37 19.93 1.48
N ALA A 187 20.36 19.96 2.36
CA ALA A 187 18.95 19.92 1.99
C ALA A 187 18.52 21.11 1.12
N LEU A 188 19.04 22.31 1.40
CA LEU A 188 18.71 23.54 0.66
C LEU A 188 19.21 23.54 -0.79
N LYS A 189 20.22 22.73 -1.16
CA LYS A 189 20.73 22.67 -2.54
C LYS A 189 19.68 22.18 -3.54
N ASP A 190 18.85 21.22 -3.13
CA ASP A 190 17.81 20.61 -3.95
C ASP A 190 16.40 21.02 -3.52
N TYR A 191 16.28 21.93 -2.54
CA TYR A 191 15.00 22.27 -1.94
C TYR A 191 14.06 22.97 -2.93
N LYS A 192 12.87 22.40 -3.09
CA LYS A 192 11.76 23.00 -3.81
C LYS A 192 10.51 22.88 -2.94
N PRO A 193 9.82 23.99 -2.62
CA PRO A 193 8.58 23.93 -1.85
C PRO A 193 7.60 22.95 -2.49
N SER A 194 7.39 21.83 -1.81
CA SER A 194 6.50 20.75 -2.22
C SER A 194 5.91 20.13 -0.94
N HIS A 195 4.80 19.42 -1.08
CA HIS A 195 4.18 18.69 0.03
C HIS A 195 3.95 17.25 -0.43
N GLU A 196 5.05 16.49 -0.51
CA GLU A 196 5.07 15.12 -1.04
C GLU A 196 5.48 14.11 0.05
N GLY A 197 4.82 14.16 1.20
CA GLY A 197 4.98 13.16 2.27
C GLY A 197 4.84 11.72 1.75
N ILE A 198 5.41 10.76 2.47
CA ILE A 198 5.37 9.35 2.11
C ILE A 198 3.99 8.80 2.45
N LYS A 199 3.18 8.61 1.42
CA LYS A 199 1.95 7.84 1.54
C LYS A 199 2.31 6.36 1.55
N PRO A 200 1.62 5.53 2.36
CA PRO A 200 1.79 4.09 2.26
C PRO A 200 1.59 3.69 0.79
N LYS A 201 2.42 2.76 0.30
CA LYS A 201 1.95 1.95 -0.84
C LYS A 201 0.58 1.47 -0.42
N LYS A 202 -0.47 1.85 -1.15
CA LYS A 202 -1.77 1.23 -0.97
C LYS A 202 -1.54 -0.26 -1.18
N GLU A 203 -1.37 -1.00 -0.10
CA GLU A 203 -2.09 -2.25 0.01
C GLU A 203 -3.54 -1.81 -0.05
N GLU A 204 -4.07 -1.79 -1.27
CA GLU A 204 -5.50 -1.70 -1.45
C GLU A 204 -6.07 -2.88 -0.67
N LYS A 205 -6.44 -2.68 0.60
CA LYS A 205 -7.63 -3.33 1.13
C LYS A 205 -8.75 -2.78 0.27
N ALA A 206 -8.89 -3.37 -0.90
CA ALA A 206 -9.94 -3.01 -1.81
C ALA A 206 -11.22 -3.30 -1.02
N GLU A 207 -12.04 -2.27 -0.84
CA GLU A 207 -13.47 -2.43 -0.53
C GLU A 207 -14.15 -3.12 -1.75
N GLY A 208 -13.60 -4.27 -2.17
CA GLY A 208 -13.11 -4.37 -3.53
C GLY A 208 -14.05 -5.11 -4.45
N LYS A 209 -14.42 -4.47 -5.55
CA LYS A 209 -14.80 -5.23 -6.73
C LYS A 209 -13.56 -5.97 -7.21
N ILE A 210 -13.67 -7.29 -7.37
CA ILE A 210 -12.62 -8.10 -7.99
C ILE A 210 -12.41 -7.59 -9.42
N GLY A 211 -11.16 -7.35 -9.81
CA GLY A 211 -10.82 -6.87 -11.15
C GLY A 211 -11.29 -7.83 -12.24
N ARG A 212 -11.71 -7.31 -13.39
CA ARG A 212 -12.21 -8.13 -14.53
C ARG A 212 -11.21 -9.20 -14.99
N PHE A 213 -9.92 -8.90 -14.91
CA PHE A 213 -8.86 -9.86 -15.22
C PHE A 213 -8.88 -11.05 -14.24
N GLN A 214 -8.99 -10.77 -12.94
CA GLN A 214 -9.13 -11.79 -11.90
C GLN A 214 -10.43 -12.59 -12.05
N VAL A 215 -11.55 -11.93 -12.35
CA VAL A 215 -12.84 -12.61 -12.62
C VAL A 215 -12.75 -13.53 -13.85
N MET A 216 -12.09 -13.08 -14.92
CA MET A 216 -11.85 -13.93 -16.10
C MET A 216 -10.99 -15.14 -15.73
N GLY A 217 -9.90 -14.93 -15.00
CA GLY A 217 -8.97 -15.98 -14.61
C GLY A 217 -9.62 -17.05 -13.74
N ILE A 218 -10.35 -16.66 -12.69
CA ILE A 218 -11.02 -17.63 -11.79
C ILE A 218 -12.15 -18.39 -12.49
N LEU A 219 -12.95 -17.73 -13.34
CA LEU A 219 -14.04 -18.39 -14.07
C LEU A 219 -13.52 -19.35 -15.15
N GLN A 220 -12.46 -19.00 -15.88
CA GLN A 220 -11.85 -19.90 -16.87
C GLN A 220 -11.14 -21.09 -16.20
N ALA A 221 -10.50 -20.88 -15.05
CA ALA A 221 -9.98 -21.97 -14.24
C ALA A 221 -11.11 -22.90 -13.76
N ALA A 222 -12.20 -22.33 -13.22
CA ALA A 222 -13.37 -23.10 -12.82
C ALA A 222 -14.00 -23.88 -13.99
N ARG A 223 -14.10 -23.27 -15.18
CA ARG A 223 -14.54 -23.92 -16.43
C ARG A 223 -13.70 -25.15 -16.76
N TYR A 224 -12.39 -25.00 -16.76
CA TYR A 224 -11.48 -26.11 -17.02
C TYR A 224 -11.64 -27.21 -15.99
N TYR A 225 -11.67 -26.86 -14.70
CA TYR A 225 -11.81 -27.81 -13.62
C TYR A 225 -13.15 -28.56 -13.68
N VAL A 226 -14.25 -27.89 -14.04
CA VAL A 226 -15.56 -28.53 -14.23
C VAL A 226 -15.52 -29.56 -15.36
N LEU A 227 -14.84 -29.26 -16.46
CA LEU A 227 -14.75 -30.14 -17.64
C LEU A 227 -13.78 -31.32 -17.46
N TYR A 228 -12.62 -31.09 -16.82
CA TYR A 228 -11.49 -32.02 -16.86
C TYR A 228 -10.96 -32.46 -15.49
N LYS A 229 -11.41 -31.84 -14.39
CA LYS A 229 -11.05 -32.20 -13.00
C LYS A 229 -9.55 -32.16 -12.65
N ASP A 230 -8.77 -31.40 -13.39
CA ASP A 230 -7.34 -31.16 -13.14
C ASP A 230 -7.14 -29.71 -12.68
N LEU A 231 -6.76 -29.52 -11.40
CA LEU A 231 -6.66 -28.20 -10.77
C LEU A 231 -5.44 -27.41 -11.24
N ASP A 232 -4.30 -28.07 -11.45
CA ASP A 232 -3.07 -27.39 -11.86
C ASP A 232 -3.20 -26.89 -13.30
N LYS A 233 -3.74 -27.72 -14.20
CA LYS A 233 -4.07 -27.27 -15.56
C LYS A 233 -5.20 -26.26 -15.58
N ALA A 234 -6.15 -26.33 -14.66
CA ALA A 234 -7.18 -25.29 -14.52
C ALA A 234 -6.58 -23.92 -14.20
N LYS A 235 -5.67 -23.85 -13.23
CA LYS A 235 -4.97 -22.60 -12.89
C LYS A 235 -4.16 -22.07 -14.07
N SER A 236 -3.38 -22.95 -14.71
CA SER A 236 -2.61 -22.63 -15.91
C SER A 236 -3.50 -22.07 -17.03
N PHE A 237 -4.60 -22.76 -17.35
CA PHE A 237 -5.56 -22.37 -18.38
C PHE A 237 -6.25 -21.05 -18.05
N GLY A 238 -6.70 -20.88 -16.80
CA GLY A 238 -7.41 -19.69 -16.35
C GLY A 238 -6.57 -18.42 -16.52
N LEU A 239 -5.31 -18.45 -16.09
CA LEU A 239 -4.39 -17.34 -16.28
C LEU A 239 -4.13 -17.09 -17.77
N ASN A 240 -3.86 -18.15 -18.54
CA ASN A 240 -3.61 -18.07 -19.98
C ASN A 240 -4.77 -17.36 -20.72
N ARG A 241 -6.02 -17.74 -20.45
CA ARG A 241 -7.19 -17.12 -21.08
C ARG A 241 -7.38 -15.67 -20.62
N ALA A 242 -7.15 -15.36 -19.35
CA ALA A 242 -7.21 -13.98 -18.87
C ALA A 242 -6.24 -13.05 -19.62
N ILE A 243 -5.00 -13.51 -19.86
CA ILE A 243 -4.00 -12.80 -20.66
C ILE A 243 -4.44 -12.67 -22.12
N PHE A 244 -4.93 -13.76 -22.74
CA PHE A 244 -5.41 -13.75 -24.12
C PHE A 244 -6.54 -12.73 -24.33
N TYR A 245 -7.56 -12.72 -23.47
CA TYR A 245 -8.68 -11.78 -23.58
C TYR A 245 -8.27 -10.33 -23.25
N ALA A 246 -7.34 -10.13 -22.33
CA ALA A 246 -6.77 -8.80 -22.09
C ALA A 246 -6.08 -8.29 -23.36
N TRP A 247 -5.23 -9.11 -24.00
CA TRP A 247 -4.56 -8.76 -25.26
C TRP A 247 -5.55 -8.52 -26.42
N ALA A 248 -6.51 -9.41 -26.62
CA ALA A 248 -7.51 -9.31 -27.69
C ALA A 248 -8.35 -8.02 -27.59
N LYS A 249 -8.59 -7.50 -26.37
CA LYS A 249 -9.29 -6.23 -26.16
C LYS A 249 -8.52 -5.01 -26.67
N TYR A 250 -7.18 -5.02 -26.59
CA TYR A 250 -6.33 -3.90 -27.04
C TYR A 250 -6.00 -3.95 -28.53
N TYR A 251 -5.93 -5.16 -29.12
CA TYR A 251 -5.49 -5.37 -30.51
C TYR A 251 -6.59 -5.90 -31.46
N GLY A 252 -7.82 -6.12 -30.97
CA GLY A 252 -8.89 -6.85 -31.67
C GLY A 252 -9.62 -6.11 -32.79
N ARG A 253 -9.34 -4.82 -33.07
CA ARG A 253 -9.95 -4.11 -34.22
C ARG A 253 -9.39 -4.54 -35.58
N GLU A 254 -8.22 -5.19 -35.62
CA GLU A 254 -7.57 -5.65 -36.86
C GLU A 254 -7.35 -7.18 -36.91
N TYR A 255 -7.83 -7.93 -35.91
CA TYR A 255 -7.53 -9.36 -35.80
C TYR A 255 -8.47 -10.20 -36.67
N SER A 256 -7.96 -10.64 -37.82
CA SER A 256 -8.53 -11.74 -38.60
C SER A 256 -7.88 -13.05 -38.11
N PRO A 257 -8.64 -14.14 -37.83
CA PRO A 257 -8.09 -15.38 -37.27
C PRO A 257 -6.95 -15.99 -38.10
N ASN A 258 -6.89 -15.65 -39.39
CA ASN A 258 -5.93 -16.19 -40.36
C ASN A 258 -4.63 -15.39 -40.50
N LYS A 259 -4.40 -14.32 -39.73
CA LYS A 259 -3.11 -13.60 -39.73
C LYS A 259 -2.65 -13.25 -38.32
N ILE A 260 -1.69 -14.04 -37.84
CA ILE A 260 -0.95 -13.81 -36.60
C ILE A 260 -0.07 -12.55 -36.75
N PRO A 261 -0.12 -11.57 -35.84
CA PRO A 261 0.68 -10.34 -35.90
C PRO A 261 2.20 -10.59 -35.84
N GLN A 262 2.95 -9.77 -36.58
CA GLN A 262 4.37 -9.94 -36.89
C GLN A 262 5.32 -9.86 -35.69
N TYR A 263 4.88 -9.36 -34.53
CA TYR A 263 5.67 -9.38 -33.28
C TYR A 263 5.68 -10.77 -32.61
N ILE A 264 4.76 -11.67 -32.96
CA ILE A 264 4.82 -13.11 -32.62
C ILE A 264 5.84 -13.84 -33.52
N ARG A 265 6.40 -13.16 -34.54
CA ARG A 265 7.31 -13.75 -35.54
C ARG A 265 8.79 -13.47 -35.28
N ASN A 266 9.12 -12.50 -34.43
CA ASN A 266 10.49 -12.06 -34.18
C ASN A 266 11.02 -12.59 -32.85
N GLU A 267 11.19 -13.90 -32.79
CA GLU A 267 12.24 -14.58 -32.04
C GLU A 267 12.43 -15.97 -32.67
N ARG A 268 12.87 -15.98 -33.93
CA ARG A 268 13.41 -17.18 -34.57
C ARG A 268 14.80 -17.42 -34.01
N GLY A 269 14.84 -18.11 -32.87
CA GLY A 269 16.09 -18.40 -32.17
C GLY A 269 15.94 -19.47 -31.09
N GLY A 270 15.32 -20.61 -31.40
CA GLY A 270 15.47 -21.83 -30.59
C GLY A 270 14.16 -22.58 -30.27
N GLY A 271 14.06 -23.82 -30.75
CA GLY A 271 13.19 -24.85 -30.16
C GLY A 271 11.72 -24.87 -30.60
N GLN A 272 11.45 -25.23 -31.86
CA GLN A 272 10.08 -25.45 -32.36
C GLN A 272 9.47 -26.82 -31.93
N GLU A 273 10.08 -27.53 -30.96
CA GLU A 273 9.74 -28.92 -30.62
C GLU A 273 8.95 -29.09 -29.29
N ASP A 274 8.87 -28.06 -28.45
CA ASP A 274 8.36 -28.21 -27.07
C ASP A 274 6.90 -27.77 -26.85
N LYS A 275 6.16 -27.36 -27.89
CA LYS A 275 4.75 -26.91 -27.75
C LYS A 275 3.82 -27.60 -28.73
N ILE A 276 2.66 -28.02 -28.24
CA ILE A 276 1.58 -28.63 -29.03
C ILE A 276 0.33 -27.76 -29.00
N LEU A 277 -0.43 -27.75 -30.10
CA LEU A 277 -1.76 -27.14 -30.12
C LEU A 277 -2.77 -28.16 -29.60
N THR A 278 -3.42 -27.85 -28.48
CA THR A 278 -4.48 -28.68 -27.88
C THR A 278 -5.80 -27.92 -27.85
N ASN A 279 -6.90 -28.64 -27.67
CA ASN A 279 -8.23 -28.05 -27.61
C ASN A 279 -8.79 -28.13 -26.19
N VAL A 280 -9.31 -27.00 -25.70
CA VAL A 280 -10.14 -26.94 -24.51
C VAL A 280 -11.57 -26.63 -24.96
N GLY A 281 -12.36 -27.69 -25.15
CA GLY A 281 -13.63 -27.57 -25.88
C GLY A 281 -13.37 -27.26 -27.37
N ASN A 282 -13.92 -26.17 -27.89
CA ASN A 282 -13.65 -25.68 -29.25
C ASN A 282 -12.52 -24.63 -29.35
N GLU A 283 -11.78 -24.41 -28.26
CA GLU A 283 -10.75 -23.39 -28.17
C GLU A 283 -9.34 -23.99 -28.32
N GLY A 284 -8.65 -23.63 -29.40
CA GLY A 284 -7.26 -24.02 -29.63
C GLY A 284 -6.30 -23.22 -28.75
N VAL A 285 -5.48 -23.91 -27.94
CA VAL A 285 -4.50 -23.30 -27.03
C VAL A 285 -3.18 -24.06 -27.10
N TYR A 286 -2.06 -23.33 -27.09
CA TYR A 286 -0.74 -23.96 -27.04
C TYR A 286 -0.43 -24.47 -25.64
N GLN A 287 0.12 -25.68 -25.58
CA GLN A 287 0.50 -26.37 -24.36
C GLN A 287 1.95 -26.83 -24.47
N ASP A 288 2.72 -26.62 -23.42
CA ASP A 288 4.08 -27.12 -23.30
C ASP A 288 4.08 -28.64 -23.13
N VAL A 289 4.89 -29.35 -23.93
CA VAL A 289 4.92 -30.82 -23.98
C VAL A 289 5.48 -31.42 -22.70
N LYS A 290 6.44 -30.74 -22.05
CA LYS A 290 7.15 -31.25 -20.86
C LYS A 290 6.29 -31.13 -19.60
N THR A 291 5.65 -29.98 -19.42
CA THR A 291 4.89 -29.66 -18.20
C THR A 291 3.40 -29.89 -18.35
N GLY A 292 2.87 -29.91 -19.58
CA GLY A 292 1.44 -29.95 -19.83
C GLY A 292 0.72 -28.65 -19.46
N TYR A 293 1.44 -27.55 -19.23
CA TYR A 293 0.85 -26.25 -18.93
C TYR A 293 0.66 -25.40 -20.19
N TYR A 294 -0.32 -24.50 -20.14
CA TYR A 294 -0.68 -23.64 -21.26
C TYR A 294 0.32 -22.49 -21.43
N THR A 295 0.50 -22.05 -22.67
CA THR A 295 1.52 -21.07 -23.05
C THR A 295 0.94 -19.96 -23.94
N ILE A 296 1.52 -18.76 -23.87
CA ILE A 296 1.31 -17.64 -24.79
C ILE A 296 2.68 -17.10 -25.15
N GLY A 297 2.98 -17.02 -26.45
CA GLY A 297 4.34 -16.73 -26.92
C GLY A 297 5.30 -17.77 -26.35
N ASP A 298 6.37 -17.32 -25.69
CA ASP A 298 7.38 -18.19 -25.06
C ASP A 298 7.25 -18.35 -23.55
N LYS A 299 6.19 -17.79 -22.97
CA LYS A 299 5.93 -17.89 -21.54
C LYS A 299 4.98 -19.05 -21.24
N ILE A 300 5.41 -19.96 -20.36
CA ILE A 300 4.54 -20.97 -19.72
C ILE A 300 3.75 -20.29 -18.60
N GLN A 301 2.45 -20.59 -18.47
CA GLN A 301 1.62 -20.11 -17.37
C GLN A 301 1.48 -21.22 -16.33
N THR A 302 2.24 -21.13 -15.25
CA THR A 302 2.23 -22.16 -14.20
C THR A 302 1.10 -21.92 -13.18
N PRO A 303 0.73 -22.94 -12.38
CA PRO A 303 -0.16 -22.75 -11.23
C PRO A 303 0.33 -21.67 -10.26
N LYS A 304 1.65 -21.53 -10.09
CA LYS A 304 2.26 -20.49 -9.25
C LYS A 304 2.03 -19.10 -9.82
N ASP A 305 2.12 -18.93 -11.14
CA ASP A 305 1.82 -17.65 -11.79
C ASP A 305 0.34 -17.27 -11.60
N TYR A 306 -0.56 -18.25 -11.70
CA TYR A 306 -1.97 -18.02 -11.40
C TYR A 306 -2.15 -17.59 -9.94
N ASP A 307 -1.46 -18.24 -9.00
CA ASP A 307 -1.57 -17.90 -7.59
C ASP A 307 -1.08 -16.45 -7.33
N ASN A 308 -0.03 -16.03 -8.02
CA ASN A 308 0.50 -14.67 -7.94
C ASN A 308 -0.43 -13.61 -8.56
N GLU A 309 -0.99 -13.87 -9.75
CA GLU A 309 -1.72 -12.86 -10.53
C GLU A 309 -3.24 -12.85 -10.27
N ILE A 310 -3.80 -13.99 -9.87
CA ILE A 310 -5.24 -14.19 -9.68
C ILE A 310 -5.55 -14.41 -8.21
N LYS A 311 -5.03 -15.49 -7.60
CA LYS A 311 -5.38 -15.87 -6.22
C LYS A 311 -5.05 -14.75 -5.24
N SER A 312 -3.80 -14.29 -5.22
CA SER A 312 -3.33 -13.27 -4.27
C SER A 312 -4.17 -12.00 -4.34
N LYS A 313 -4.63 -11.61 -5.54
CA LYS A 313 -5.42 -10.39 -5.78
C LYS A 313 -6.88 -10.55 -5.36
N ILE A 314 -7.44 -11.74 -5.50
CA ILE A 314 -8.79 -12.07 -5.01
C ILE A 314 -8.78 -12.18 -3.48
N GLU A 315 -7.74 -12.81 -2.92
CA GLU A 315 -7.60 -13.11 -1.49
C GLU A 315 -7.50 -11.86 -0.61
N ILE A 316 -7.06 -10.74 -1.19
CA ILE A 316 -7.12 -9.40 -0.57
C ILE A 316 -8.57 -8.97 -0.25
N ILE A 317 -9.54 -9.41 -1.05
CA ILE A 317 -10.94 -8.97 -0.99
C ILE A 317 -11.82 -10.00 -0.27
N ILE A 318 -11.64 -11.28 -0.58
CA ILE A 318 -12.43 -12.40 -0.05
C ILE A 318 -11.54 -13.63 0.02
N PRO A 319 -11.66 -14.50 1.06
CA PRO A 319 -10.92 -15.76 1.10
C PRO A 319 -11.03 -16.51 -0.23
N TYR A 320 -9.88 -16.86 -0.83
CA TYR A 320 -9.87 -17.39 -2.19
C TYR A 320 -10.66 -18.68 -2.29
N ASP A 321 -10.58 -19.55 -1.29
CA ASP A 321 -11.31 -20.83 -1.27
C ASP A 321 -12.82 -20.61 -1.38
N LYS A 322 -13.36 -19.60 -0.70
CA LYS A 322 -14.77 -19.21 -0.81
C LYS A 322 -15.12 -18.72 -2.22
N ALA A 323 -14.25 -17.91 -2.85
CA ALA A 323 -14.45 -17.45 -4.21
C ALA A 323 -14.35 -18.59 -5.23
N TRP A 324 -13.42 -19.54 -5.02
CA TRP A 324 -13.21 -20.71 -5.86
C TRP A 324 -14.41 -21.66 -5.82
N GLU A 325 -14.89 -22.01 -4.63
CA GLU A 325 -16.08 -22.85 -4.45
C GLU A 325 -17.31 -22.23 -5.13
N ALA A 326 -17.52 -20.92 -4.94
CA ALA A 326 -18.60 -20.21 -5.59
C ALA A 326 -18.47 -20.18 -7.11
N ALA A 327 -17.26 -19.96 -7.65
CA ALA A 327 -16.99 -19.99 -9.09
C ALA A 327 -17.27 -21.38 -9.69
N VAL A 328 -16.77 -22.46 -9.07
CA VAL A 328 -17.02 -23.83 -9.52
C VAL A 328 -18.51 -24.14 -9.49
N LYS A 329 -19.21 -23.79 -8.40
CA LYS A 329 -20.66 -23.98 -8.29
C LYS A 329 -21.41 -23.23 -9.39
N TYR A 330 -21.11 -21.96 -9.59
CA TYR A 330 -21.72 -21.13 -10.63
C TYR A 330 -21.48 -21.71 -12.04
N VAL A 331 -20.23 -22.02 -12.39
CA VAL A 331 -19.88 -22.55 -13.70
C VAL A 331 -20.51 -23.94 -13.93
N SER A 332 -20.58 -24.78 -12.91
CA SER A 332 -21.21 -26.11 -12.99
C SER A 332 -22.72 -26.08 -13.26
N SER A 333 -23.39 -24.94 -13.08
CA SER A 333 -24.82 -24.79 -13.38
C SER A 333 -25.14 -24.64 -14.86
N PHE A 334 -24.11 -24.47 -15.72
CA PHE A 334 -24.28 -24.38 -17.17
C PHE A 334 -24.05 -25.73 -17.84
N SER A 335 -24.70 -25.95 -19.00
CA SER A 335 -24.52 -27.19 -19.75
C SER A 335 -23.08 -27.34 -20.28
N ARG A 336 -22.66 -28.60 -20.44
CA ARG A 336 -21.35 -28.92 -21.03
C ARG A 336 -21.15 -28.27 -22.40
N SER A 337 -22.18 -28.17 -23.24
CA SER A 337 -22.13 -27.51 -24.55
C SER A 337 -21.80 -26.01 -24.47
N ILE A 338 -22.31 -25.30 -23.45
CA ILE A 338 -21.97 -23.89 -23.19
C ILE A 338 -20.53 -23.79 -22.72
N LEU A 339 -20.10 -24.68 -21.81
CA LEU A 339 -18.75 -24.67 -21.26
C LEU A 339 -17.69 -25.08 -22.30
N GLU A 340 -18.00 -25.95 -23.25
CA GLU A 340 -17.04 -26.32 -24.31
C GLU A 340 -16.92 -25.24 -25.40
N ASN A 341 -17.92 -24.36 -25.54
CA ASN A 341 -17.89 -23.29 -26.55
C ASN A 341 -17.33 -21.98 -25.97
N GLN A 342 -16.18 -21.53 -26.49
CA GLN A 342 -15.47 -20.32 -26.07
C GLN A 342 -16.36 -19.06 -26.08
N ARG A 343 -17.15 -18.85 -27.14
CA ARG A 343 -17.99 -17.67 -27.30
C ARG A 343 -19.16 -17.69 -26.33
N GLU A 344 -19.84 -18.83 -26.24
CA GLU A 344 -20.97 -19.04 -25.34
C GLU A 344 -20.54 -18.87 -23.87
N PHE A 345 -19.37 -19.39 -23.50
CA PHE A 345 -18.81 -19.17 -22.17
C PHE A 345 -18.58 -17.68 -21.90
N TYR A 346 -17.98 -16.95 -22.84
CA TYR A 346 -17.75 -15.51 -22.67
C TYR A 346 -19.07 -14.73 -22.51
N GLU A 347 -20.04 -14.97 -23.39
CA GLU A 347 -21.30 -14.22 -23.45
C GLU A 347 -22.27 -14.60 -22.32
N LYS A 348 -22.42 -15.89 -22.01
CA LYS A 348 -23.44 -16.39 -21.05
C LYS A 348 -22.91 -16.64 -19.65
N VAL A 349 -21.62 -16.90 -19.48
CA VAL A 349 -21.05 -17.24 -18.18
C VAL A 349 -20.25 -16.08 -17.60
N TYR A 350 -19.31 -15.51 -18.36
CA TYR A 350 -18.42 -14.45 -17.87
C TYR A 350 -19.07 -13.05 -17.89
N LEU A 351 -19.55 -12.61 -19.06
CA LEU A 351 -20.05 -11.25 -19.28
C LEU A 351 -21.11 -10.80 -18.26
N PRO A 352 -22.07 -11.64 -17.82
CA PRO A 352 -23.13 -11.19 -16.91
C PRO A 352 -22.69 -10.93 -15.47
N VAL A 353 -21.52 -11.46 -15.08
CA VAL A 353 -20.99 -11.40 -13.70
C VAL A 353 -19.65 -10.66 -13.61
N ARG A 354 -19.02 -10.29 -14.74
CA ARG A 354 -17.66 -9.72 -14.79
C ARG A 354 -17.43 -8.49 -13.90
N ASP A 355 -18.47 -7.70 -13.65
CA ASP A 355 -18.43 -6.44 -12.91
C ASP A 355 -19.04 -6.56 -11.49
N GLN A 356 -19.68 -7.69 -11.19
CA GLN A 356 -20.49 -7.92 -9.99
C GLN A 356 -20.30 -9.37 -9.46
N PHE A 357 -19.10 -9.93 -9.59
CA PHE A 357 -18.83 -11.33 -9.25
C PHE A 357 -19.20 -11.66 -7.80
N ILE A 358 -18.85 -10.80 -6.84
CA ILE A 358 -19.18 -11.05 -5.43
C ILE A 358 -20.70 -11.10 -5.21
N GLU A 359 -21.44 -10.14 -5.76
CA GLU A 359 -22.90 -10.07 -5.60
C GLU A 359 -23.61 -11.24 -6.28
N LYS A 360 -23.25 -11.53 -7.55
CA LYS A 360 -23.97 -12.48 -8.41
C LYS A 360 -23.49 -13.92 -8.31
N VAL A 361 -22.25 -14.16 -7.89
CA VAL A 361 -21.64 -15.49 -7.83
C VAL A 361 -21.40 -15.92 -6.39
N VAL A 362 -20.70 -15.11 -5.60
CA VAL A 362 -20.32 -15.47 -4.23
C VAL A 362 -21.51 -15.41 -3.27
N ASN A 363 -22.27 -14.31 -3.30
CA ASN A 363 -23.40 -14.07 -2.40
C ASN A 363 -24.72 -14.64 -2.93
N ARG A 364 -24.67 -15.45 -3.99
CA ARG A 364 -25.86 -15.98 -4.67
C ARG A 364 -26.71 -16.79 -3.69
N LYS A 365 -27.86 -16.25 -3.31
CA LYS A 365 -28.97 -17.03 -2.72
C LYS A 365 -29.56 -17.90 -3.84
N SER A 366 -29.75 -19.17 -3.55
CA SER A 366 -30.19 -20.20 -4.50
C SER A 366 -31.46 -19.78 -5.26
N GLY A 367 -31.37 -19.65 -6.58
CA GLY A 367 -32.51 -19.38 -7.48
C GLY A 367 -32.03 -19.28 -8.94
N ILE A 368 -32.65 -20.05 -9.83
CA ILE A 368 -32.25 -20.20 -11.25
C ILE A 368 -33.05 -19.26 -12.19
N GLU A 369 -33.98 -18.46 -11.68
CA GLU A 369 -34.95 -17.72 -12.52
C GLU A 369 -34.55 -16.28 -12.90
N ASP A 370 -33.58 -15.65 -12.24
CA ASP A 370 -33.31 -14.21 -12.43
C ASP A 370 -32.43 -13.85 -13.64
N PHE A 371 -32.12 -14.79 -14.54
CA PHE A 371 -31.20 -14.56 -15.67
C PHE A 371 -31.81 -14.68 -17.07
N LEU A 372 -33.14 -14.85 -17.18
CA LEU A 372 -33.85 -14.95 -18.46
C LEU A 372 -34.90 -13.85 -18.69
N GLN A 373 -34.68 -12.63 -18.18
CA GLN A 373 -35.42 -11.44 -18.63
C GLN A 373 -34.54 -10.47 -19.41
#